data_AF-A0A2V7E258-F1
#
_entry.id   AF-A0A2V7E258-F1
#
_cell.length_a   1.000
_cell.length_b   1.000
_cell.length_c   1.000
_cell.angle_alpha   90.00
_cell.angle_beta   90.00
_cell.angle_gamma   90.00
#
_symmetry.space_group_name_H-M   'P 1'
#
loop_
_entity.id
_entity.type
_entity.pdbx_description
1 polymer ?
#
loop_
_entity_poly.entity_id
_entity_poly.type
_entity_poly.pdbx_seq_one_letter_code
_entity_poly.pdbx_strand_id
1 'polypeptide(L)'
;MEAHPADLELRDGVVHVRGVRDRALALRDVARAASVSRALAAGLEPGLEALHYYQQEKMTYGHGLHLAVVEVDGETGVPRILRYVIAYDVGRSINPMLVEGQLVGGLAQGLGAALHEELAYDDAGQLVAGTLMEYHLPAAADMPPLELWVREQDPSPTNPLGVKGAGEDGIVAAGGAVANAVADALAPLGMEITALPLRPSVLRELIRTARGSADRRRSAVTPFRARHSLKSSRPPPPRPARYASERG
;
A
#
# COMPACT_ATOMS: atom_id res chain seq x y z
N MET A 1 24.86 36.62 -25.42
CA MET A 1 23.96 35.74 -26.19
C MET A 1 22.96 36.53 -27.05
N GLU A 2 22.64 37.79 -26.68
CA GLU A 2 21.78 38.69 -27.48
C GLU A 2 20.48 38.00 -27.93
N ALA A 3 19.79 37.41 -26.97
CA ALA A 3 18.52 36.72 -27.16
C ALA A 3 17.56 37.16 -26.07
N HIS A 4 16.27 37.13 -26.36
CA HIS A 4 15.25 37.42 -25.35
C HIS A 4 15.27 36.30 -24.29
N PRO A 5 15.06 36.58 -22.98
CA PRO A 5 15.10 35.54 -21.95
C PRO A 5 14.12 34.38 -22.19
N ALA A 6 12.94 34.69 -22.77
CA ALA A 6 11.95 33.68 -23.13
C ALA A 6 12.36 32.81 -24.34
N ASP A 7 13.50 33.06 -24.98
CA ASP A 7 14.07 32.20 -26.02
C ASP A 7 15.21 31.32 -25.48
N LEU A 8 15.55 31.45 -24.20
CA LEU A 8 16.58 30.66 -23.55
C LEU A 8 16.01 29.34 -22.99
N GLU A 9 16.83 28.30 -23.02
CA GLU A 9 16.56 27.02 -22.37
C GLU A 9 17.82 26.49 -21.68
N LEU A 10 17.66 25.94 -20.48
CA LEU A 10 18.72 25.23 -19.77
C LEU A 10 18.53 23.72 -19.98
N ARG A 11 19.52 23.08 -20.59
CA ARG A 11 19.52 21.64 -20.84
C ARG A 11 20.92 21.08 -20.66
N ASP A 12 21.04 19.94 -19.99
CA ASP A 12 22.32 19.23 -19.81
C ASP A 12 23.46 20.12 -19.28
N GLY A 13 23.11 21.07 -18.39
CA GLY A 13 24.07 22.02 -17.80
C GLY A 13 24.50 23.18 -18.72
N VAL A 14 23.80 23.41 -19.82
CA VAL A 14 24.11 24.44 -20.82
C VAL A 14 22.86 25.28 -21.14
N VAL A 15 23.01 26.59 -21.17
CA VAL A 15 21.99 27.55 -21.60
C VAL A 15 22.11 27.73 -23.11
N HIS A 16 21.04 27.44 -23.85
CA HIS A 16 20.95 27.57 -25.31
C HIS A 16 19.93 28.63 -25.71
N VAL A 17 20.12 29.24 -26.88
CA VAL A 17 19.05 29.95 -27.59
C VAL A 17 18.26 28.93 -28.41
N ARG A 18 16.94 28.86 -28.23
CA ARG A 18 16.07 27.96 -28.99
C ARG A 18 16.28 28.10 -30.49
N GLY A 19 16.46 26.97 -31.16
CA GLY A 19 16.65 26.92 -32.62
C GLY A 19 18.04 27.33 -33.12
N VAL A 20 18.96 27.78 -32.26
CA VAL A 20 20.31 28.23 -32.67
C VAL A 20 21.38 27.46 -31.91
N ARG A 21 21.87 26.37 -32.51
CA ARG A 21 22.81 25.42 -31.85
C ARG A 21 24.13 26.07 -31.39
N ASP A 22 24.65 27.03 -32.13
CA ASP A 22 25.97 27.63 -31.86
C ASP A 22 25.94 28.75 -30.81
N ARG A 23 24.75 29.14 -30.33
CA ARG A 23 24.61 30.13 -29.26
C ARG A 23 24.32 29.43 -27.93
N ALA A 24 25.39 29.05 -27.24
CA ALA A 24 25.32 28.33 -25.98
C ALA A 24 26.32 28.85 -24.94
N LEU A 25 25.97 28.78 -23.65
CA LEU A 25 26.86 29.04 -22.52
C LEU A 25 26.71 27.93 -21.47
N ALA A 26 27.82 27.39 -20.98
CA ALA A 26 27.73 26.43 -19.87
C ALA A 26 27.23 27.12 -18.59
N LEU A 27 26.44 26.41 -17.79
CA LEU A 27 25.88 26.95 -16.54
C LEU A 27 26.97 27.44 -15.58
N ARG A 28 28.14 26.80 -15.58
CA ARG A 28 29.32 27.26 -14.81
C ARG A 28 29.80 28.65 -15.24
N ASP A 29 29.68 28.99 -16.51
CA ASP A 29 30.14 30.27 -17.05
C ASP A 29 29.11 31.36 -16.75
N VAL A 30 27.83 31.01 -16.76
CA VAL A 30 26.75 31.86 -16.22
C VAL A 30 26.99 32.15 -14.73
N ALA A 31 27.28 31.14 -13.92
CA ALA A 31 27.60 31.32 -12.50
C ALA A 31 28.86 32.18 -12.28
N ARG A 32 29.90 32.01 -13.11
CA ARG A 32 31.09 32.89 -13.07
C ARG A 32 30.74 34.34 -13.43
N ALA A 33 29.87 34.56 -14.41
CA ALA A 33 29.39 35.90 -14.76
C ALA A 33 28.63 36.56 -13.61
N ALA A 34 27.96 35.77 -12.77
CA ALA A 34 27.28 36.23 -11.57
C ALA A 34 28.20 36.48 -10.35
N SER A 35 29.53 36.30 -10.49
CA SER A 35 30.48 36.64 -9.43
C SER A 35 30.40 38.12 -9.03
N VAL A 36 30.70 38.43 -7.76
CA VAL A 36 30.55 39.77 -7.17
C VAL A 36 31.06 40.89 -8.06
N SER A 37 32.32 40.85 -8.48
CA SER A 37 32.91 41.93 -9.27
C SER A 37 32.25 42.09 -10.65
N ARG A 38 31.82 40.99 -11.28
CA ARG A 38 31.24 41.00 -12.63
C ARG A 38 29.77 41.40 -12.62
N ALA A 39 29.01 40.88 -11.66
CA ALA A 39 27.61 41.24 -11.44
C ALA A 39 27.47 42.73 -11.09
N LEU A 40 28.28 43.24 -10.16
CA LEU A 40 28.28 44.67 -9.81
C LEU A 40 28.64 45.57 -10.99
N ALA A 41 29.65 45.18 -11.79
CA ALA A 41 30.02 45.92 -13.00
C ALA A 41 28.90 45.95 -14.06
N ALA A 42 28.00 44.96 -14.04
CA ALA A 42 26.83 44.87 -14.90
C ALA A 42 25.56 45.49 -14.27
N GLY A 43 25.64 46.05 -13.06
CA GLY A 43 24.49 46.60 -12.34
C GLY A 43 23.50 45.54 -11.82
N LEU A 44 23.97 44.30 -11.62
CA LEU A 44 23.20 43.18 -11.11
C LEU A 44 23.58 42.88 -9.66
N GLU A 45 22.64 42.26 -8.94
CA GLU A 45 22.94 41.68 -7.63
C GLU A 45 23.94 40.52 -7.78
N PRO A 46 25.02 40.48 -6.97
CA PRO A 46 25.95 39.36 -6.94
C PRO A 46 25.31 38.03 -6.55
N GLY A 47 25.82 36.94 -7.14
CA GLY A 47 25.44 35.58 -6.79
C GLY A 47 24.47 34.95 -7.78
N LEU A 48 24.30 33.63 -7.66
CA LEU A 48 23.35 32.84 -8.43
C LEU A 48 22.64 31.90 -7.46
N GLU A 49 21.73 32.47 -6.68
CA GLU A 49 20.97 31.79 -5.65
C GLU A 49 19.49 32.17 -5.72
N ALA A 50 18.63 31.28 -5.23
CA ALA A 50 17.21 31.51 -5.14
C ALA A 50 16.66 30.80 -3.90
N LEU A 51 15.70 31.44 -3.23
CA LEU A 51 14.92 30.87 -2.14
C LEU A 51 13.46 30.81 -2.57
N HIS A 52 12.82 29.67 -2.32
CA HIS A 52 11.40 29.51 -2.60
C HIS A 52 10.71 28.76 -1.46
N TYR A 53 9.57 29.28 -1.03
CA TYR A 53 8.66 28.59 -0.12
C TYR A 53 7.53 28.00 -0.94
N TYR A 54 7.46 26.67 -0.96
CA TYR A 54 6.44 25.95 -1.70
C TYR A 54 5.38 25.42 -0.73
N GLN A 55 4.12 25.80 -0.97
CA GLN A 55 2.96 25.24 -0.28
C GLN A 55 2.13 24.48 -1.30
N GLN A 56 1.89 23.20 -1.02
CA GLN A 56 1.03 22.36 -1.81
C GLN A 56 -0.44 22.65 -1.45
N GLU A 57 -1.27 23.04 -2.42
CA GLU A 57 -2.69 23.34 -2.17
C GLU A 57 -3.51 22.08 -1.90
N LYS A 58 -3.14 20.95 -2.52
CA LYS A 58 -3.82 19.66 -2.39
C LYS A 58 -2.81 18.53 -2.25
N MET A 59 -3.08 17.58 -1.35
CA MET A 59 -2.27 16.38 -1.20
C MET A 59 -2.12 15.64 -2.53
N THR A 60 -1.01 14.92 -2.67
CA THR A 60 -0.82 13.96 -3.76
C THR A 60 -1.40 12.61 -3.35
N TYR A 61 -2.07 11.93 -4.28
CA TYR A 61 -2.70 10.64 -4.01
C TYR A 61 -1.98 9.55 -4.82
N GLY A 62 -1.00 8.91 -4.16
CA GLY A 62 -0.46 7.64 -4.63
C GLY A 62 -1.55 6.59 -4.60
N HIS A 63 -1.53 5.66 -5.55
CA HIS A 63 -2.50 4.58 -5.59
C HIS A 63 -1.86 3.31 -6.11
N GLY A 64 -2.37 2.19 -5.63
CA GLY A 64 -1.78 0.89 -5.91
C GLY A 64 -2.56 -0.22 -5.25
N LEU A 65 -1.93 -1.38 -5.21
CA LEU A 65 -2.46 -2.58 -4.61
C LEU A 65 -1.36 -3.41 -3.96
N HIS A 66 -1.80 -4.21 -2.99
CA HIS A 66 -1.02 -5.28 -2.39
C HIS A 66 -1.76 -6.58 -2.60
N LEU A 67 -1.02 -7.64 -2.94
CA LEU A 67 -1.55 -8.99 -3.04
C LEU A 67 -0.66 -9.92 -2.22
N ALA A 68 -1.27 -10.67 -1.32
CA ALA A 68 -0.62 -11.71 -0.56
C ALA A 68 -1.23 -13.07 -0.94
N VAL A 69 -0.37 -14.05 -1.24
CA VAL A 69 -0.77 -15.45 -1.34
C VAL A 69 -0.25 -16.15 -0.09
N VAL A 70 -1.15 -16.76 0.68
CA VAL A 70 -0.79 -17.37 1.96
C VAL A 70 -1.24 -18.81 2.04
N GLU A 71 -0.51 -19.58 2.84
CA GLU A 71 -0.92 -20.88 3.34
C GLU A 71 -0.99 -20.80 4.86
N VAL A 72 -1.96 -21.48 5.48
CA VAL A 72 -2.09 -21.55 6.94
C VAL A 72 -2.09 -23.01 7.35
N ASP A 73 -1.16 -23.39 8.22
CA ASP A 73 -1.13 -24.73 8.79
C ASP A 73 -2.32 -24.94 9.73
N GLY A 74 -3.16 -25.91 9.40
CA GLY A 74 -4.43 -26.14 10.09
C GLY A 74 -4.31 -26.75 11.49
N GLU A 75 -3.13 -27.16 11.96
CA GLU A 75 -2.91 -27.75 13.29
C GLU A 75 -2.21 -26.78 14.24
N THR A 76 -1.22 -26.08 13.72
CA THR A 76 -0.32 -25.16 14.44
C THR A 76 -0.76 -23.71 14.32
N GLY A 77 -1.56 -23.37 13.30
CA GLY A 77 -1.97 -22.00 12.99
C GLY A 77 -0.88 -21.15 12.36
N VAL A 78 0.27 -21.72 11.99
CA VAL A 78 1.39 -20.96 11.40
C VAL A 78 1.01 -20.46 10.00
N PRO A 79 0.97 -19.13 9.76
CA PRO A 79 0.78 -18.59 8.42
C PRO A 79 2.12 -18.50 7.68
N ARG A 80 2.11 -18.79 6.39
CA ARG A 80 3.27 -18.65 5.50
C ARG A 80 2.86 -17.87 4.25
N ILE A 81 3.53 -16.76 4.00
CA ILE A 81 3.34 -15.98 2.77
C ILE A 81 4.17 -16.63 1.66
N LEU A 82 3.49 -17.14 0.64
CA LEU A 82 4.10 -17.82 -0.51
C LEU A 82 4.60 -16.84 -1.57
N ARG A 83 3.88 -15.72 -1.72
CA ARG A 83 4.19 -14.66 -2.68
C ARG A 83 3.55 -13.36 -2.21
N TYR A 84 4.27 -12.26 -2.39
CA TYR A 84 3.77 -10.92 -2.15
C TYR A 84 3.99 -10.04 -3.38
N VAL A 85 2.98 -9.29 -3.78
CA VAL A 85 3.07 -8.34 -4.90
C VAL A 85 2.67 -6.96 -4.43
N ILE A 86 3.49 -5.96 -4.76
CA ILE A 86 3.16 -4.55 -4.59
C ILE A 86 3.18 -3.90 -5.96
N ALA A 87 2.07 -3.27 -6.35
CA ALA A 87 1.99 -2.49 -7.58
C ALA A 87 1.46 -1.10 -7.28
N TYR A 88 2.25 -0.06 -7.57
CA TYR A 88 1.94 1.31 -7.20
C TYR A 88 2.25 2.26 -8.35
N ASP A 89 1.38 3.26 -8.53
CA ASP A 89 1.66 4.46 -9.33
C ASP A 89 2.12 5.59 -8.42
N VAL A 90 3.39 5.95 -8.55
CA VAL A 90 4.05 6.96 -7.70
C VAL A 90 4.09 8.34 -8.38
N GLY A 91 3.33 8.52 -9.46
CA GLY A 91 3.55 9.62 -10.40
C GLY A 91 4.98 9.56 -10.92
N ARG A 92 5.66 10.70 -11.03
CA ARG A 92 7.06 10.71 -11.47
C ARG A 92 7.99 10.24 -10.35
N SER A 93 8.87 9.28 -10.64
CA SER A 93 9.93 8.90 -9.70
C SER A 93 11.13 9.83 -9.84
N ILE A 94 11.59 10.39 -8.72
CA ILE A 94 12.88 11.11 -8.67
C ILE A 94 14.03 10.10 -8.74
N ASN A 95 13.91 8.98 -8.01
CA ASN A 95 14.88 7.91 -7.97
C ASN A 95 14.17 6.56 -7.79
N PRO A 96 14.02 5.76 -8.86
CA PRO A 96 13.32 4.47 -8.80
C PRO A 96 13.89 3.50 -7.76
N MET A 97 15.22 3.45 -7.61
CA MET A 97 15.86 2.57 -6.63
C MET A 97 15.47 2.92 -5.19
N LEU A 98 15.34 4.22 -4.87
CA LEU A 98 14.91 4.65 -3.53
C LEU A 98 13.43 4.36 -3.30
N VAL A 99 12.59 4.52 -4.33
CA VAL A 99 11.16 4.15 -4.27
C VAL A 99 11.02 2.66 -3.98
N GLU A 100 11.69 1.79 -4.73
CA GLU A 100 11.69 0.34 -4.47
C GLU A 100 12.15 0.02 -3.04
N GLY A 101 13.23 0.68 -2.56
CA GLY A 101 13.70 0.54 -1.18
C GLY A 101 12.64 0.90 -0.12
N GLN A 102 11.86 1.95 -0.34
CA GLN A 102 10.74 2.31 0.53
C GLN A 102 9.64 1.24 0.52
N LEU A 103 9.31 0.68 -0.64
CA LEU A 103 8.32 -0.38 -0.74
C LEU A 103 8.75 -1.64 0.02
N VAL A 104 10.01 -2.04 -0.09
CA VAL A 104 10.57 -3.19 0.63
C VAL A 104 10.57 -2.94 2.15
N GLY A 105 11.07 -1.77 2.58
CA GLY A 105 11.15 -1.42 4.00
C GLY A 105 9.77 -1.28 4.65
N GLY A 106 8.84 -0.61 3.96
CA GLY A 106 7.45 -0.47 4.40
C GLY A 106 6.74 -1.82 4.46
N LEU A 107 6.99 -2.73 3.50
CA LEU A 107 6.44 -4.07 3.57
C LEU A 107 6.97 -4.82 4.80
N ALA A 108 8.27 -4.76 5.08
CA ALA A 108 8.83 -5.40 6.26
C ALA A 108 8.11 -4.92 7.54
N GLN A 109 7.97 -3.60 7.73
CA GLN A 109 7.22 -3.03 8.86
C GLN A 109 5.75 -3.49 8.89
N GLY A 110 5.11 -3.52 7.72
CA GLY A 110 3.72 -3.96 7.58
C GLY A 110 3.51 -5.44 7.92
N LEU A 111 4.46 -6.30 7.54
CA LEU A 111 4.45 -7.71 7.91
C LEU A 111 4.69 -7.91 9.41
N GLY A 112 5.57 -7.10 10.00
CA GLY A 112 5.76 -7.02 11.44
C GLY A 112 4.45 -6.75 12.16
N ALA A 113 3.79 -5.65 11.84
CA ALA A 113 2.48 -5.30 12.41
C ALA A 113 1.40 -6.37 12.12
N ALA A 114 1.43 -7.02 10.96
CA ALA A 114 0.42 -8.01 10.58
C ALA A 114 0.57 -9.35 11.29
N LEU A 115 1.80 -9.79 11.59
CA LEU A 115 2.07 -11.17 12.01
C LEU A 115 2.71 -11.29 13.39
N HIS A 116 3.37 -10.24 13.88
CA HIS A 116 4.32 -10.36 14.98
C HIS A 116 4.14 -9.28 16.07
N GLU A 117 4.27 -8.03 15.67
CA GLU A 117 4.47 -6.88 16.54
C GLU A 117 3.21 -6.53 17.35
N GLU A 118 3.38 -6.34 18.65
CA GLU A 118 2.32 -5.90 19.55
C GLU A 118 2.95 -5.20 20.77
N LEU A 119 2.48 -3.99 21.08
CA LEU A 119 2.78 -3.33 22.35
C LEU A 119 1.84 -3.88 23.43
N ALA A 120 2.18 -5.06 23.95
CA ALA A 120 1.37 -5.75 24.95
C ALA A 120 1.57 -5.17 26.36
N TYR A 121 0.46 -4.98 27.07
CA TYR A 121 0.44 -4.52 28.46
C TYR A 121 -0.26 -5.53 29.36
N ASP A 122 0.20 -5.69 30.60
CA ASP A 122 -0.47 -6.52 31.60
C ASP A 122 -1.65 -5.79 32.27
N ASP A 123 -2.36 -6.48 33.18
CA ASP A 123 -3.51 -5.93 33.91
C ASP A 123 -3.16 -4.74 34.82
N ALA A 124 -1.87 -4.55 35.14
CA ALA A 124 -1.36 -3.42 35.91
C ALA A 124 -0.88 -2.26 35.00
N GLY A 125 -1.05 -2.38 33.67
CA GLY A 125 -0.62 -1.40 32.69
C GLY A 125 0.89 -1.37 32.46
N GLN A 126 1.63 -2.42 32.83
CA GLN A 126 3.06 -2.52 32.55
C GLN A 126 3.28 -3.05 31.13
N LEU A 127 4.20 -2.41 30.39
CA LEU A 127 4.60 -2.89 29.06
C LEU A 127 5.39 -4.20 29.22
N VAL A 128 4.83 -5.30 28.72
CA VAL A 128 5.47 -6.63 28.76
C VAL A 128 6.22 -6.96 27.47
N ALA A 129 6.06 -6.15 26.42
CA ALA A 129 6.80 -6.25 25.17
C ALA A 129 7.94 -5.20 25.09
N GLY A 130 8.73 -5.07 26.16
CA GLY A 130 9.73 -4.01 26.32
C GLY A 130 11.08 -4.26 25.63
N THR A 131 11.31 -5.47 25.10
CA THR A 131 12.56 -5.84 24.42
C THR A 131 12.29 -6.56 23.11
N LEU A 132 13.32 -6.72 22.27
CA LEU A 132 13.24 -7.46 21.00
C LEU A 132 13.05 -8.98 21.18
N MET A 133 13.13 -9.50 22.41
CA MET A 133 12.79 -10.89 22.69
C MET A 133 11.28 -11.13 22.65
N GLU A 134 10.49 -10.12 23.07
CA GLU A 134 9.03 -10.17 23.06
C GLU A 134 8.42 -9.41 21.87
N TYR A 135 9.07 -8.33 21.44
CA TYR A 135 8.70 -7.54 20.27
C TYR A 135 9.47 -8.04 19.04
N HIS A 136 8.92 -9.07 18.38
CA HIS A 136 9.53 -9.68 17.20
C HIS A 136 9.48 -8.72 16.01
N LEU A 137 10.59 -8.04 15.76
CA LEU A 137 10.82 -7.31 14.52
C LEU A 137 11.13 -8.31 13.39
N PRO A 138 10.54 -8.13 12.20
CA PRO A 138 10.84 -8.97 11.04
C PRO A 138 12.33 -9.02 10.71
N ALA A 139 12.86 -10.23 10.61
CA ALA A 139 14.19 -10.50 10.09
C ALA A 139 14.16 -10.72 8.58
N ALA A 140 15.32 -10.79 7.95
CA ALA A 140 15.42 -11.07 6.52
C ALA A 140 14.77 -12.42 6.12
N ALA A 141 14.77 -13.40 7.02
CA ALA A 141 14.12 -14.70 6.79
C ALA A 141 12.59 -14.64 6.87
N ASP A 142 12.02 -13.58 7.47
CA ASP A 142 10.58 -13.36 7.55
C ASP A 142 10.03 -12.68 6.28
N MET A 143 10.92 -12.18 5.41
CA MET A 143 10.52 -11.55 4.16
C MET A 143 10.12 -12.59 3.11
N PRO A 144 8.91 -12.47 2.52
CA PRO A 144 8.46 -13.37 1.48
C PRO A 144 9.13 -13.07 0.13
N PRO A 145 9.04 -13.99 -0.84
CA PRO A 145 9.27 -13.66 -2.24
C PRO A 145 8.39 -12.46 -2.65
N LEU A 146 9.04 -11.36 -3.02
CA LEU A 146 8.42 -10.08 -3.30
C LEU A 146 8.57 -9.70 -4.76
N GLU A 147 7.48 -9.20 -5.34
CA GLU A 147 7.44 -8.67 -6.70
C GLU A 147 6.96 -7.21 -6.66
N LEU A 148 7.77 -6.31 -7.22
CA LEU A 148 7.51 -4.87 -7.23
C LEU A 148 7.17 -4.39 -8.64
N TRP A 149 6.10 -3.62 -8.76
CA TRP A 149 5.64 -3.00 -9.99
C TRP A 149 5.44 -1.50 -9.77
N VAL A 150 6.51 -0.72 -9.98
CA VAL A 150 6.45 0.74 -9.89
C VAL A 150 6.00 1.31 -11.23
N ARG A 151 4.97 2.16 -11.20
CA ARG A 151 4.38 2.84 -12.36
C ARG A 151 4.47 4.35 -12.21
N GLU A 152 4.53 5.02 -13.36
CA GLU A 152 4.60 6.48 -13.47
C GLU A 152 3.59 7.01 -14.50
N GLN A 153 2.42 6.36 -14.58
CA GLN A 153 1.40 6.61 -15.60
C GLN A 153 0.49 7.80 -15.25
N ASP A 154 0.39 8.15 -13.98
CA ASP A 154 -0.44 9.25 -13.48
C ASP A 154 0.40 10.29 -12.70
N PRO A 155 1.19 11.16 -13.36
CA PRO A 155 1.92 12.23 -12.67
C PRO A 155 0.98 13.19 -11.94
N SER A 156 1.40 13.68 -10.77
CA SER A 156 0.56 14.62 -10.02
C SER A 156 0.36 15.94 -10.78
N PRO A 157 -0.88 16.43 -10.96
CA PRO A 157 -1.12 17.76 -11.54
C PRO A 157 -0.85 18.90 -10.55
N THR A 158 -0.61 18.60 -9.27
CA THR A 158 -0.56 19.60 -8.19
C THR A 158 0.83 20.13 -7.90
N ASN A 159 1.88 19.55 -8.50
CA ASN A 159 3.25 20.04 -8.36
C ASN A 159 3.99 20.02 -9.69
N PRO A 160 4.94 20.95 -9.90
CA PRO A 160 5.62 21.12 -11.19
C PRO A 160 6.50 19.92 -11.58
N LEU A 161 6.84 19.04 -10.63
CA LEU A 161 7.66 17.86 -10.89
C LEU A 161 6.82 16.64 -11.30
N GLY A 162 5.50 16.65 -11.08
CA GLY A 162 4.63 15.51 -11.31
C GLY A 162 4.81 14.37 -10.29
N VAL A 163 5.45 14.62 -9.16
CA VAL A 163 5.81 13.60 -8.16
C VAL A 163 4.68 13.35 -7.17
N LYS A 164 4.61 12.15 -6.59
CA LYS A 164 3.74 11.84 -5.44
C LYS A 164 4.61 11.33 -4.28
N GLY A 165 4.07 11.37 -3.06
CA GLY A 165 4.70 10.69 -1.92
C GLY A 165 4.63 9.17 -2.09
N ALA A 166 5.71 8.47 -1.73
CA ALA A 166 5.80 7.00 -1.83
C ALA A 166 6.37 6.31 -0.56
N GLY A 167 6.63 7.07 0.50
CA GLY A 167 7.32 6.55 1.69
C GLY A 167 6.51 5.52 2.48
N GLU A 168 5.18 5.62 2.46
CA GLU A 168 4.28 4.75 3.20
C GLU A 168 3.63 3.68 2.30
N ASP A 169 3.89 3.71 0.99
CA ASP A 169 3.23 2.84 0.01
C ASP A 169 3.47 1.36 0.33
N GLY A 170 4.63 0.99 0.88
CA GLY A 170 4.93 -0.39 1.27
C GLY A 170 4.19 -0.88 2.53
N ILE A 171 3.76 0.02 3.42
CA ILE A 171 3.19 -0.37 4.73
C ILE A 171 1.66 -0.31 4.75
N VAL A 172 1.04 0.67 4.07
CA VAL A 172 -0.38 1.03 4.26
C VAL A 172 -1.33 -0.15 4.06
N ALA A 173 -1.17 -0.91 2.98
CA ALA A 173 -2.08 -2.00 2.66
C ALA A 173 -1.59 -3.37 3.16
N ALA A 174 -0.43 -3.43 3.82
CA ALA A 174 0.22 -4.69 4.14
C ALA A 174 -0.61 -5.58 5.07
N GLY A 175 -1.04 -5.02 6.21
CA GLY A 175 -1.87 -5.74 7.17
C GLY A 175 -3.21 -6.19 6.60
N GLY A 176 -3.87 -5.32 5.82
CA GLY A 176 -5.13 -5.65 5.16
C GLY A 176 -4.99 -6.78 4.13
N ALA A 177 -3.94 -6.74 3.30
CA ALA A 177 -3.68 -7.78 2.31
C ALA A 177 -3.41 -9.15 2.98
N VAL A 178 -2.61 -9.17 4.04
CA VAL A 178 -2.32 -10.40 4.80
C VAL A 178 -3.58 -10.93 5.49
N ALA A 179 -4.34 -10.07 6.18
CA ALA A 179 -5.58 -10.47 6.85
C ALA A 179 -6.61 -11.04 5.88
N ASN A 180 -6.81 -10.38 4.72
CA ASN A 180 -7.73 -10.85 3.70
C ASN A 180 -7.29 -12.19 3.11
N ALA A 181 -5.99 -12.38 2.85
CA ALA A 181 -5.47 -13.64 2.34
C ALA A 181 -5.63 -14.79 3.37
N VAL A 182 -5.41 -14.51 4.66
CA VAL A 182 -5.64 -15.49 5.73
C VAL A 182 -7.13 -15.82 5.88
N ALA A 183 -8.00 -14.81 5.80
CA ALA A 183 -9.45 -15.01 5.81
C ALA A 183 -9.91 -15.88 4.63
N ASP A 184 -9.38 -15.64 3.43
CA ASP A 184 -9.63 -16.46 2.23
C ASP A 184 -9.16 -17.91 2.42
N ALA A 185 -7.93 -18.11 2.92
CA ALA A 185 -7.39 -19.45 3.20
C ALA A 185 -8.23 -20.24 4.22
N LEU A 186 -8.89 -19.53 5.14
CA LEU A 186 -9.75 -20.10 6.19
C LEU A 186 -11.25 -20.00 5.87
N ALA A 187 -11.63 -19.55 4.67
CA ALA A 187 -13.02 -19.38 4.24
C ALA A 187 -13.89 -20.65 4.43
N PRO A 188 -13.40 -21.89 4.24
CA PRO A 188 -14.19 -23.09 4.51
C PRO A 188 -14.63 -23.24 5.97
N LEU A 189 -13.98 -22.54 6.90
CA LEU A 189 -14.33 -22.50 8.33
C LEU A 189 -15.29 -21.35 8.67
N GLY A 190 -15.62 -20.48 7.70
CA GLY A 190 -16.50 -19.33 7.87
C GLY A 190 -15.96 -18.32 8.87
N MET A 191 -14.63 -18.15 8.90
CA MET A 191 -13.94 -17.27 9.83
C MET A 191 -13.85 -15.83 9.30
N GLU A 192 -13.93 -14.88 10.23
CA GLU A 192 -13.62 -13.47 9.99
C GLU A 192 -12.36 -13.09 10.75
N ILE A 193 -11.48 -12.33 10.11
CA ILE A 193 -10.27 -11.79 10.73
C ILE A 193 -10.54 -10.32 11.05
N THR A 194 -10.58 -10.00 12.35
CA THR A 194 -10.97 -8.66 12.83
C THR A 194 -9.87 -7.96 13.63
N ALA A 195 -8.76 -8.63 13.89
CA ALA A 195 -7.64 -8.09 14.64
C ALA A 195 -6.30 -8.62 14.11
N LEU A 196 -5.28 -7.79 14.28
CA LEU A 196 -3.87 -8.12 14.10
C LEU A 196 -3.18 -8.01 15.47
N PRO A 197 -2.03 -8.68 15.69
CA PRO A 197 -1.32 -9.55 14.75
C PRO A 197 -1.90 -10.97 14.65
N LEU A 198 -1.69 -11.62 13.50
CA LEU A 198 -2.13 -13.00 13.20
C LEU A 198 -1.10 -14.04 13.67
N ARG A 199 -0.82 -14.01 14.97
CA ARG A 199 0.12 -14.93 15.60
C ARG A 199 -0.36 -16.38 15.47
N PRO A 200 0.54 -17.38 15.38
CA PRO A 200 0.15 -18.79 15.26
C PRO A 200 -0.79 -19.25 16.38
N SER A 201 -0.58 -18.80 17.62
CA SER A 201 -1.46 -19.11 18.76
C SER A 201 -2.89 -18.59 18.55
N VAL A 202 -3.04 -17.37 18.04
CA VAL A 202 -4.34 -16.75 17.74
C VAL A 202 -5.04 -17.52 16.63
N LEU A 203 -4.36 -17.76 15.50
CA LEU A 203 -4.93 -18.50 14.38
C LEU A 203 -5.30 -19.93 14.76
N ARG A 204 -4.46 -20.61 15.54
CA ARG A 204 -4.72 -21.95 16.04
C ARG A 204 -5.98 -22.02 16.89
N GLU A 205 -6.16 -21.06 17.80
CA GLU A 205 -7.34 -21.01 18.66
C GLU A 205 -8.61 -20.74 17.86
N LEU A 206 -8.54 -19.82 16.89
CA LEU A 206 -9.66 -19.55 15.99
C LEU A 206 -10.04 -20.79 15.17
N ILE A 207 -9.06 -21.49 14.58
CA ILE A 207 -9.29 -22.72 13.81
C ILE A 207 -9.92 -23.81 14.70
N ARG A 208 -9.43 -24.00 15.92
CA ARG A 208 -9.99 -24.97 16.88
C ARG A 208 -11.44 -24.64 17.23
N THR A 209 -11.72 -23.37 17.53
CA THR A 209 -13.06 -22.89 17.87
C THR A 209 -14.04 -23.07 16.70
N ALA A 210 -13.60 -22.77 15.48
CA ALA A 210 -14.41 -22.96 14.28
C ALA A 210 -14.73 -24.44 14.03
N ARG A 211 -13.72 -25.33 14.14
CA ARG A 211 -13.91 -26.79 13.99
C ARG A 211 -14.85 -27.37 15.03
N GLY A 212 -14.70 -27.00 16.31
CA GLY A 212 -15.61 -27.46 17.38
C GLY A 212 -17.04 -26.96 17.19
N SER A 213 -17.24 -25.79 16.60
CA SER A 213 -18.56 -25.25 16.27
C SER A 213 -19.19 -25.91 15.05
N ALA A 214 -18.39 -26.28 14.05
CA ALA A 214 -18.85 -27.09 12.91
C ALA A 214 -19.28 -28.50 13.35
N ASP A 215 -18.55 -29.12 14.28
CA ASP A 215 -18.86 -30.46 14.79
C ASP A 215 -20.13 -30.47 15.67
N ARG A 216 -20.33 -29.42 16.48
CA ARG A 216 -21.60 -29.19 17.19
C ARG A 216 -22.78 -28.95 16.25
N ARG A 217 -22.59 -28.23 15.14
CA ARG A 217 -23.64 -28.06 14.12
C ARG A 217 -23.96 -29.37 13.41
N ARG A 218 -22.96 -30.20 13.09
CA ARG A 218 -23.17 -31.53 12.47
C ARG A 218 -23.87 -32.51 13.41
N SER A 219 -23.53 -32.52 14.70
CA SER A 219 -24.17 -33.39 15.69
C SER A 219 -25.57 -32.92 16.13
N ALA A 220 -25.86 -31.61 16.03
CA ALA A 220 -27.21 -31.07 16.27
C ALA A 220 -28.20 -31.33 15.12
N VAL A 221 -27.73 -31.75 13.94
CA VAL A 221 -28.60 -32.22 12.86
C VAL A 221 -29.05 -33.65 13.19
N THR A 222 -30.13 -33.78 13.97
CA THR A 222 -30.83 -35.05 14.13
C THR A 222 -31.24 -35.55 12.74
N PRO A 223 -30.94 -36.81 12.35
CA PRO A 223 -31.39 -37.33 11.08
C PRO A 223 -32.92 -37.27 11.09
N PHE A 224 -33.49 -36.55 10.13
CA PHE A 224 -34.93 -36.56 9.90
C PHE A 224 -35.35 -38.01 9.59
N ARG A 225 -35.83 -38.74 10.60
CA ARG A 225 -36.49 -40.03 10.40
C ARG A 225 -37.77 -39.73 9.63
N ALA A 226 -37.74 -39.94 8.32
CA ALA A 226 -38.90 -39.90 7.48
C ALA A 226 -39.92 -40.93 8.00
N ARG A 227 -40.90 -40.48 8.78
CA ARG A 227 -42.13 -41.25 9.02
C ARG A 227 -42.92 -41.21 7.73
N HIS A 228 -42.88 -42.32 6.97
CA HIS A 228 -43.81 -42.55 5.88
C HIS A 228 -45.24 -42.57 6.43
N SER A 229 -46.01 -41.55 6.09
CA SER A 229 -47.46 -41.63 5.98
C SER A 229 -47.88 -40.63 4.90
N LEU A 230 -47.85 -41.09 3.65
CA LEU A 230 -48.44 -40.39 2.52
C LEU A 230 -49.96 -40.29 2.76
N LYS A 231 -50.46 -39.08 3.02
CA LYS A 231 -51.83 -38.71 2.68
C LYS A 231 -51.75 -37.56 1.69
N SER A 232 -52.19 -37.84 0.47
CA SER A 232 -52.25 -36.90 -0.63
C SER A 232 -53.28 -35.80 -0.36
N SER A 233 -52.87 -34.54 -0.40
CA SER A 233 -53.77 -33.42 -0.66
C SER A 233 -53.16 -32.57 -1.77
N ARG A 234 -53.96 -32.32 -2.82
CA ARG A 234 -53.57 -31.49 -3.97
C ARG A 234 -53.42 -30.02 -3.52
N PRO A 235 -52.43 -29.26 -4.04
CA PRO A 235 -52.32 -27.84 -3.79
C PRO A 235 -53.38 -27.04 -4.58
N PRO A 236 -53.90 -25.93 -4.04
CA PRO A 236 -54.78 -25.02 -4.76
C PRO A 236 -54.01 -24.18 -5.81
N PRO A 237 -54.70 -23.69 -6.86
CA PRO A 237 -54.07 -22.99 -7.98
C PRO A 237 -53.54 -21.58 -7.59
N PRO A 238 -52.50 -21.09 -8.32
CA PRO A 238 -51.86 -19.80 -8.03
C PRO A 238 -52.75 -18.61 -8.39
N ARG A 239 -52.66 -17.53 -7.59
CA ARG A 239 -53.28 -16.22 -7.88
C ARG A 239 -52.35 -15.37 -8.76
N PRO A 240 -52.89 -14.54 -9.68
CA PRO A 240 -52.11 -13.78 -10.64
C PRO A 240 -51.33 -12.62 -10.01
N ALA A 241 -50.14 -12.37 -10.57
CA ALA A 241 -49.21 -11.32 -10.18
C ALA A 241 -49.75 -9.92 -10.52
N ARG A 242 -49.62 -8.98 -9.58
CA ARG A 242 -49.78 -7.54 -9.84
C ARG A 242 -48.40 -6.92 -9.96
N TYR A 243 -48.02 -6.56 -11.19
CA TYR A 243 -46.97 -5.58 -11.44
C TYR A 243 -47.54 -4.18 -11.18
N ALA A 244 -47.02 -3.47 -10.19
CA ALA A 244 -47.21 -2.04 -10.07
C ALA A 244 -46.04 -1.35 -10.76
N SER A 245 -46.35 -0.66 -11.84
CA SER A 245 -45.48 0.26 -12.55
C SER A 245 -45.63 1.67 -11.99
N GLU A 246 -44.52 2.39 -11.99
CA GLU A 246 -44.37 3.86 -12.10
C GLU A 246 -44.27 4.75 -10.84
N ARG A 247 -43.07 5.37 -10.79
CA ARG A 247 -42.74 6.81 -10.69
C ARG A 247 -42.88 7.54 -9.35
N GLY A 248 -41.71 8.01 -8.91
CA GLY A 248 -41.42 9.23 -8.16
C GLY A 248 -39.97 9.58 -8.42
#